data_AF-A0A2P5XBT6-F1
#
_entry.id   AF-A0A2P5XBT6-F1
#
_cell.length_a   1.000
_cell.length_b   1.000
_cell.length_c   1.000
_cell.angle_alpha   90.00
_cell.angle_beta   90.00
_cell.angle_gamma   90.00
#
_symmetry.space_group_name_H-M   'P 1'
#
loop_
_entity.id
_entity.type
_entity.pdbx_description
1 polymer ?
#
loop_
_entity_poly.entity_id
_entity_poly.type
_entity_poly.pdbx_seq_one_letter_code
_entity_poly.pdbx_strand_id
1 'polypeptide(L)'
;MGSYRMCVCFTRKFKVTEATPPPDIKDAFNRYAEGGPHMTAEQLHRFLVDVQGQGLATKGAAEGIVQQLLHKRHHMAKFRRHALTLDDFHHYLFSADLNPPIGDQVHHDMTAPLSDYFIYTGHNSYLTGNQLSSDCSDVPIIKALQRGVRVVELDIWPNSTKDDVHVLHGRTLTTPVELIKCLKSIKEHAFSASPYPVVITLEDHLTPDLQAKVAQMVTQTFGKMLFCPDSECFKELPTPEKLKYRIIISTKPPKEYLEAEGNKRKMNNSHNVKESDDDVWGKESAELTVDQEDDKVRLETE
;
A
#
# COMPACT_ATOMS: atom_id res chain seq x y z
N MET A 1 18.15 -19.18 -21.28
CA MET A 1 19.47 -18.70 -21.78
C MET A 1 19.36 -17.22 -22.07
N GLY A 2 20.11 -16.38 -21.34
CA GLY A 2 20.23 -14.96 -21.67
C GLY A 2 21.39 -14.74 -22.65
N SER A 3 21.17 -14.00 -23.72
CA SER A 3 22.23 -13.54 -24.63
C SER A 3 22.31 -12.03 -24.57
N TYR A 4 23.52 -11.49 -24.39
CA TYR A 4 23.75 -10.05 -24.53
C TYR A 4 24.84 -9.80 -25.57
N ARG A 5 24.66 -8.73 -26.36
CA ARG A 5 25.67 -8.26 -27.33
C ARG A 5 26.69 -7.39 -26.61
N MET A 6 27.96 -7.77 -26.67
CA MET A 6 29.09 -6.94 -26.29
C MET A 6 29.75 -6.43 -27.55
N CYS A 7 29.51 -5.16 -27.86
CA CYS A 7 29.89 -4.54 -29.14
C CYS A 7 29.30 -5.25 -30.36
N VAL A 8 29.41 -4.59 -31.51
CA VAL A 8 28.65 -4.89 -32.73
C VAL A 8 28.79 -6.35 -33.21
N CYS A 9 29.87 -7.05 -32.86
CA CYS A 9 30.24 -8.36 -33.40
C CYS A 9 30.32 -9.53 -32.40
N PHE A 10 30.21 -9.32 -31.07
CA PHE A 10 30.35 -10.41 -30.09
C PHE A 10 29.07 -10.65 -29.30
N THR A 11 28.50 -11.85 -29.43
CA THR A 11 27.36 -12.29 -28.61
C THR A 11 27.86 -13.27 -27.55
N ARG A 12 27.86 -12.87 -26.29
CA ARG A 12 28.24 -13.77 -25.19
C ARG A 12 27.00 -14.49 -24.69
N LYS A 13 27.01 -15.83 -24.81
CA LYS A 13 25.94 -16.68 -24.30
C LYS A 13 26.26 -17.04 -22.86
N PHE A 14 25.45 -16.58 -21.92
CA PHE A 14 25.55 -17.03 -20.54
C PHE A 14 24.70 -18.29 -20.40
N LYS A 15 25.38 -19.38 -20.06
CA LYS A 15 24.70 -20.55 -19.53
C LYS A 15 24.32 -20.15 -18.10
N VAL A 16 23.07 -19.74 -17.92
CA VAL A 16 22.47 -19.73 -16.58
C VAL A 16 22.36 -21.21 -16.23
N THR A 17 23.32 -21.70 -15.47
CA THR A 17 23.22 -23.03 -14.86
C THR A 17 22.11 -22.91 -13.82
N GLU A 18 20.98 -23.60 -14.03
CA GLU A 18 19.98 -23.70 -12.97
C GLU A 18 20.67 -24.23 -11.72
N ALA A 19 20.45 -23.55 -10.59
CA ALA A 19 21.04 -23.94 -9.33
C ALA A 19 20.60 -25.37 -9.03
N THR A 20 21.56 -26.27 -8.85
CA THR A 20 21.23 -27.63 -8.45
C THR A 20 20.63 -27.60 -7.05
N PRO A 21 19.67 -28.48 -6.73
CA PRO A 21 19.11 -28.55 -5.39
C PRO A 21 20.22 -28.73 -4.36
N PRO A 22 20.31 -27.86 -3.33
CA PRO A 22 21.31 -27.99 -2.28
C PRO A 22 21.08 -29.27 -1.43
N PRO A 23 22.07 -29.70 -0.61
CA PRO A 23 21.99 -30.97 0.11
C PRO A 23 20.79 -31.10 1.05
N ASP A 24 20.45 -30.05 1.79
CA ASP A 24 19.29 -29.98 2.67
C ASP A 24 17.95 -30.19 1.93
N ILE A 25 17.81 -29.62 0.74
CA ILE A 25 16.63 -29.83 -0.12
C ILE A 25 16.56 -31.27 -0.63
N LYS A 26 17.70 -31.86 -1.00
CA LYS A 26 17.78 -33.28 -1.39
C LYS A 26 17.38 -34.20 -0.25
N ASP A 27 17.88 -33.92 0.96
CA ASP A 27 17.60 -34.70 2.15
C ASP A 27 16.11 -34.60 2.54
N ALA A 28 15.54 -33.40 2.49
CA ALA A 28 14.11 -33.19 2.69
C ALA A 28 13.28 -33.96 1.66
N PHE A 29 13.61 -33.85 0.37
CA PHE A 29 12.92 -34.59 -0.69
C PHE A 29 13.00 -36.10 -0.46
N ASN A 30 14.19 -36.64 -0.22
CA ASN A 30 14.40 -38.07 0.00
C ASN A 30 13.63 -38.59 1.22
N ARG A 31 13.56 -37.79 2.30
CA ARG A 31 12.81 -38.13 3.51
C ARG A 31 11.32 -38.27 3.23
N TYR A 32 10.72 -37.27 2.56
CA TYR A 32 9.27 -37.24 2.34
C TYR A 32 8.82 -38.10 1.16
N ALA A 33 9.67 -38.28 0.15
CA ALA A 33 9.48 -39.23 -0.96
C ALA A 33 9.78 -40.69 -0.57
N GLU A 34 10.20 -40.94 0.68
CA GLU A 34 10.52 -42.28 1.22
C GLU A 34 11.60 -43.01 0.41
N GLY A 35 12.63 -42.26 -0.02
CA GLY A 35 13.70 -42.75 -0.89
C GLY A 35 13.30 -42.98 -2.35
N GLY A 36 12.04 -42.68 -2.70
CA GLY A 36 11.52 -42.79 -4.06
C GLY A 36 11.99 -41.65 -4.98
N PRO A 37 12.00 -41.87 -6.31
CA PRO A 37 12.38 -40.84 -7.28
C PRO A 37 11.33 -39.74 -7.47
N HIS A 38 10.14 -39.89 -6.89
CA HIS A 38 9.02 -38.96 -7.02
C HIS A 38 8.30 -38.79 -5.68
N MET A 39 7.78 -37.57 -5.44
CA MET A 39 6.99 -37.20 -4.27
C MET A 39 5.51 -37.06 -4.66
N THR A 40 4.62 -37.86 -4.08
CA THR A 40 3.17 -37.76 -4.32
C THR A 40 2.55 -36.55 -3.61
N ALA A 41 1.31 -36.21 -3.94
CA ALA A 41 0.58 -35.14 -3.23
C ALA A 41 0.39 -35.42 -1.73
N GLU A 42 0.19 -36.68 -1.35
CA GLU A 42 0.10 -37.08 0.07
C GLU A 42 1.45 -36.93 0.79
N GLN A 43 2.55 -37.26 0.11
CA GLN A 43 3.89 -37.06 0.64
C GLN A 43 4.24 -35.57 0.78
N LEU A 44 3.85 -34.75 -0.21
CA LEU A 44 3.97 -33.30 -0.15
C LEU A 44 3.12 -32.73 1.00
N HIS A 45 1.89 -33.22 1.18
CA HIS A 45 1.02 -32.79 2.29
C HIS A 45 1.69 -32.97 3.66
N ARG A 46 2.36 -34.10 3.90
CA ARG A 46 3.16 -34.30 5.12
C ARG A 46 4.29 -33.27 5.25
N PHE A 47 5.00 -32.97 4.16
CA PHE A 47 6.03 -31.92 4.17
C PHE A 47 5.46 -30.54 4.55
N LEU A 48 4.29 -30.18 4.02
CA LEU A 48 3.62 -28.91 4.33
C LEU A 48 3.28 -28.80 5.83
N VAL A 49 2.79 -29.89 6.42
CA VAL A 49 2.42 -29.93 7.84
C VAL A 49 3.67 -29.91 8.73
N ASP A 50 4.60 -30.83 8.48
CA ASP A 50 5.72 -31.09 9.38
C ASP A 50 6.83 -30.03 9.29
N VAL A 51 7.06 -29.47 8.10
CA VAL A 51 8.20 -28.56 7.83
C VAL A 51 7.75 -27.12 7.61
N GLN A 52 6.68 -26.90 6.83
CA GLN A 52 6.21 -25.55 6.53
C GLN A 52 5.26 -24.97 7.60
N GLY A 53 4.95 -25.74 8.65
CA GLY A 53 4.05 -25.30 9.72
C GLY A 53 2.59 -25.14 9.28
N GLN A 54 2.22 -25.68 8.10
CA GLN A 54 0.87 -25.55 7.55
C GLN A 54 -0.05 -26.64 8.11
N GLY A 55 -0.28 -26.62 9.43
CA GLY A 55 -1.08 -27.65 10.11
C GLY A 55 -2.53 -27.80 9.62
N LEU A 56 -3.08 -26.78 8.95
CA LEU A 56 -4.41 -26.79 8.35
C LEU A 56 -4.41 -27.15 6.85
N ALA A 57 -3.24 -27.43 6.25
CA ALA A 57 -3.17 -27.83 4.86
C ALA A 57 -3.98 -29.11 4.65
N THR A 58 -4.79 -29.13 3.59
CA THR A 58 -5.58 -30.31 3.21
C THR A 58 -4.85 -31.12 2.14
N LYS A 59 -5.18 -32.41 2.03
CA LYS A 59 -4.66 -33.24 0.92
C LYS A 59 -5.03 -32.66 -0.44
N GLY A 60 -6.24 -32.12 -0.59
CA GLY A 60 -6.69 -31.45 -1.81
C GLY A 60 -5.89 -30.19 -2.16
N ALA A 61 -5.45 -29.42 -1.17
CA ALA A 61 -4.55 -28.29 -1.40
C ALA A 61 -3.19 -28.75 -1.93
N ALA A 62 -2.62 -29.81 -1.36
CA ALA A 62 -1.37 -30.39 -1.85
C ALA A 62 -1.51 -30.96 -3.27
N GLU A 63 -2.63 -31.62 -3.60
CA GLU A 63 -2.94 -32.08 -4.96
C GLU A 63 -3.03 -30.91 -5.95
N GLY A 64 -3.69 -29.81 -5.55
CA GLY A 64 -3.77 -28.59 -6.34
C GLY A 64 -2.39 -28.00 -6.64
N ILE A 65 -1.49 -27.94 -5.65
CA ILE A 65 -0.10 -27.49 -5.82
C ILE A 65 0.62 -28.37 -6.85
N VAL A 66 0.55 -29.70 -6.69
CA VAL A 66 1.21 -30.65 -7.60
C VAL A 66 0.69 -30.46 -9.04
N GLN A 67 -0.62 -30.38 -9.23
CA GLN A 67 -1.23 -30.21 -10.55
C GLN A 67 -0.82 -28.88 -11.20
N GLN A 68 -0.90 -27.77 -10.47
CA GLN A 68 -0.55 -26.45 -11.00
C GLN A 68 0.93 -26.35 -11.36
N LEU A 69 1.81 -26.87 -10.51
CA LEU A 69 3.25 -26.87 -10.75
C LEU A 69 3.61 -27.68 -12.00
N LEU A 70 3.06 -28.90 -12.12
CA LEU A 70 3.32 -29.76 -13.26
C LEU A 70 2.74 -29.16 -14.55
N HIS A 71 1.58 -28.51 -14.49
CA HIS A 71 1.00 -27.81 -15.64
C HIS A 71 1.87 -26.64 -16.11
N LYS A 72 2.40 -25.83 -15.17
CA LYS A 72 3.29 -24.70 -15.48
C LYS A 72 4.63 -25.15 -16.06
N ARG A 73 5.21 -26.27 -15.57
CA ARG A 73 6.55 -26.72 -15.99
C ARG A 73 6.56 -27.67 -17.17
N HIS A 74 5.52 -28.50 -17.33
CA HIS A 74 5.51 -29.61 -18.28
C HIS A 74 4.35 -29.48 -19.29
N HIS A 75 4.26 -28.34 -19.97
CA HIS A 75 3.22 -27.98 -20.96
C HIS A 75 2.88 -29.06 -22.01
N MET A 76 3.79 -30.02 -22.29
CA MET A 76 3.63 -31.06 -23.30
C MET A 76 3.44 -32.48 -22.75
N ALA A 77 3.55 -32.70 -21.44
CA ALA A 77 3.44 -34.03 -20.84
C ALA A 77 1.97 -34.43 -20.63
N LYS A 78 1.26 -34.74 -21.73
CA LYS A 78 -0.11 -35.29 -21.73
C LYS A 78 -0.26 -36.66 -21.02
N PHE A 79 0.79 -37.18 -20.38
CA PHE A 79 0.77 -38.46 -19.69
C PHE A 79 1.34 -38.38 -18.27
N ARG A 80 0.40 -38.43 -17.31
CA ARG A 80 0.46 -39.17 -16.03
C ARG A 80 1.74 -39.06 -15.19
N ARG A 81 2.08 -37.87 -14.71
CA ARG A 81 2.75 -37.77 -13.41
C ARG A 81 1.83 -37.00 -12.47
N HIS A 82 1.42 -37.64 -11.38
CA HIS A 82 0.70 -37.02 -10.26
C HIS A 82 1.66 -36.83 -9.07
N ALA A 83 2.96 -36.74 -9.36
CA ALA A 83 4.03 -36.73 -8.39
C ALA A 83 5.18 -35.85 -8.89
N LEU A 84 5.83 -35.17 -7.96
CA LEU A 84 6.91 -34.21 -8.20
C LEU A 84 8.25 -34.92 -8.25
N THR A 85 9.11 -34.55 -9.20
CA THR A 85 10.53 -34.89 -9.13
C THR A 85 11.25 -34.00 -8.11
N LEU A 86 12.49 -34.33 -7.74
CA LEU A 86 13.33 -33.45 -6.91
C LEU A 86 13.44 -32.03 -7.50
N ASP A 87 13.54 -31.94 -8.83
CA ASP A 87 13.65 -30.66 -9.52
C ASP A 87 12.33 -29.87 -9.47
N ASP A 88 11.18 -30.55 -9.56
CA ASP A 88 9.88 -29.92 -9.36
C ASP A 88 9.71 -29.43 -7.92
N PHE A 89 10.07 -30.25 -6.93
CA PHE A 89 10.04 -29.86 -5.52
C PHE A 89 10.93 -28.65 -5.24
N HIS A 90 12.15 -28.62 -5.80
CA HIS A 90 13.04 -27.47 -5.68
C HIS A 90 12.42 -26.21 -6.29
N HIS A 91 11.79 -26.31 -7.46
CA HIS A 91 11.07 -25.19 -8.06
C HIS A 91 9.86 -24.72 -7.23
N TYR A 92 9.14 -25.66 -6.62
CA TYR A 92 8.02 -25.35 -5.73
C TYR A 92 8.44 -24.44 -4.58
N LEU A 93 9.58 -24.72 -3.94
CA LEU A 93 10.05 -23.96 -2.78
C LEU A 93 10.27 -22.47 -3.08
N PHE A 94 10.62 -22.13 -4.33
CA PHE A 94 10.81 -20.75 -4.79
C PHE A 94 9.60 -20.17 -5.54
N SER A 95 8.51 -20.92 -5.65
CA SER A 95 7.31 -20.45 -6.33
C SER A 95 6.57 -19.45 -5.45
N ALA A 96 6.68 -18.16 -5.77
CA ALA A 96 5.92 -17.12 -5.05
C ALA A 96 4.39 -17.33 -5.12
N ASP A 97 3.89 -18.00 -6.16
CA ASP A 97 2.47 -18.28 -6.34
C ASP A 97 1.99 -19.49 -5.53
N LEU A 98 2.81 -20.54 -5.41
CA LEU A 98 2.42 -21.83 -4.82
C LEU A 98 2.98 -22.02 -3.39
N ASN A 99 4.06 -21.32 -3.06
CA ASN A 99 4.72 -21.32 -1.77
C ASN A 99 5.09 -19.88 -1.36
N PRO A 100 4.09 -18.98 -1.19
CA PRO A 100 4.38 -17.63 -0.76
C PRO A 100 4.98 -17.64 0.65
N PRO A 101 5.93 -16.73 0.97
CA PRO A 101 6.55 -16.67 2.30
C PRO A 101 5.56 -16.29 3.40
N ILE A 102 4.46 -15.62 3.05
CA ILE A 102 3.36 -15.24 3.93
C ILE A 102 2.07 -15.57 3.19
N GLY A 103 1.11 -16.20 3.87
CA GLY A 103 -0.20 -16.51 3.29
C GLY A 103 -0.95 -15.25 2.83
N ASP A 104 -1.88 -15.44 1.91
CA ASP A 104 -2.78 -14.40 1.39
C ASP A 104 -3.95 -14.08 2.36
N GLN A 105 -4.12 -14.89 3.39
CA GLN A 105 -5.18 -14.73 4.39
C GLN A 105 -4.75 -13.86 5.57
N VAL A 106 -5.72 -13.06 6.02
CA VAL A 106 -5.59 -12.24 7.21
C VAL A 106 -5.59 -13.15 8.44
N HIS A 107 -4.50 -13.10 9.22
CA HIS A 107 -4.27 -13.97 10.37
C HIS A 107 -4.10 -13.21 11.70
N HIS A 108 -3.98 -11.88 11.65
CA HIS A 108 -3.94 -11.03 12.84
C HIS A 108 -5.35 -10.85 13.41
N ASP A 109 -5.42 -10.50 14.69
CA ASP A 109 -6.66 -9.98 15.28
C ASP A 109 -6.98 -8.64 14.61
N MET A 110 -8.18 -8.54 14.02
CA MET A 110 -8.66 -7.33 13.33
C MET A 110 -9.76 -6.61 14.14
N THR A 111 -9.90 -7.00 15.42
CA THR A 111 -10.89 -6.47 16.37
C THR A 111 -10.31 -5.52 17.42
N ALA A 112 -8.99 -5.28 17.42
CA ALA A 112 -8.39 -4.18 18.17
C ALA A 112 -8.71 -2.79 17.54
N PRO A 113 -8.59 -1.67 18.28
CA PRO A 113 -8.76 -0.32 17.76
C PRO A 113 -7.84 0.01 16.58
N LEU A 114 -8.29 0.84 15.63
CA LEU A 114 -7.51 1.19 14.42
C LEU A 114 -6.12 1.77 14.72
N SER A 115 -5.94 2.41 15.88
CA SER A 115 -4.66 2.95 16.37
C SER A 115 -3.55 1.91 16.56
N ASP A 116 -3.92 0.63 16.65
CA ASP A 116 -2.99 -0.44 17.04
C ASP A 116 -2.33 -1.10 15.80
N TYR A 117 -2.66 -0.62 14.60
CA TYR A 117 -2.20 -1.21 13.34
C TYR A 117 -1.32 -0.25 12.56
N PHE A 118 -0.27 -0.80 11.93
CA PHE A 118 0.38 -0.10 10.83
C PHE A 118 -0.52 -0.09 9.60
N ILE A 119 -0.74 1.09 9.04
CA ILE A 119 -1.60 1.27 7.87
C ILE A 119 -0.71 1.59 6.66
N TYR A 120 -0.89 0.84 5.57
CA TYR A 120 -0.17 1.11 4.33
C TYR A 120 -0.70 2.40 3.68
N THR A 121 0.10 3.46 3.71
CA THR A 121 -0.29 4.80 3.26
C THR A 121 0.36 5.19 1.93
N GLY A 122 -0.33 6.03 1.16
CA GLY A 122 0.21 6.72 -0.01
C GLY A 122 0.29 8.22 0.24
N HIS A 123 1.38 8.85 -0.18
CA HIS A 123 1.59 10.30 -0.11
C HIS A 123 1.49 10.91 -1.50
N ASN A 124 0.79 12.04 -1.65
CA ASN A 124 0.47 12.68 -2.92
C ASN A 124 0.04 11.66 -3.99
N SER A 125 -0.98 10.87 -3.63
CA SER A 125 -1.37 9.64 -4.33
C SER A 125 -1.86 9.87 -5.77
N TYR A 126 -2.08 11.12 -6.15
CA TYR A 126 -2.53 11.58 -7.44
C TYR A 126 -1.37 11.88 -8.43
N LEU A 127 -0.13 11.99 -7.96
CA LEU A 127 1.01 12.31 -8.83
C LEU A 127 1.42 11.13 -9.72
N THR A 128 1.64 11.40 -11.00
CA THR A 128 2.11 10.39 -11.97
C THR A 128 3.64 10.26 -12.00
N GLY A 129 4.36 11.21 -11.40
CA GLY A 129 5.81 11.22 -11.36
C GLY A 129 6.37 12.09 -10.23
N ASN A 130 7.13 13.13 -10.58
CA ASN A 130 7.83 13.99 -9.63
C ASN A 130 6.90 15.04 -8.98
N GLN A 131 7.36 15.61 -7.85
CA GLN A 131 6.61 16.59 -7.05
C GLN A 131 6.47 17.98 -7.70
N LEU A 132 7.22 18.31 -8.76
CA LEU A 132 7.33 19.69 -9.26
C LEU A 132 6.59 19.94 -10.57
N SER A 133 6.55 18.96 -11.48
CA SER A 133 6.11 19.18 -12.86
C SER A 133 5.43 17.99 -13.52
N SER A 134 5.19 16.89 -12.80
CA SER A 134 4.46 15.75 -13.36
C SER A 134 2.96 15.99 -13.42
N ASP A 135 2.26 15.19 -14.21
CA ASP A 135 0.81 15.27 -14.28
C ASP A 135 0.14 14.65 -13.05
N CYS A 136 -1.06 15.12 -12.72
CA CYS A 136 -1.93 14.49 -11.75
C CYS A 136 -2.96 13.59 -12.46
N SER A 137 -3.27 12.46 -11.85
CA SER A 137 -4.22 11.49 -12.39
C SER A 137 -4.81 10.63 -11.28
N ASP A 138 -5.96 10.03 -11.57
CA ASP A 138 -6.56 8.95 -10.80
C ASP A 138 -5.84 7.60 -10.99
N VAL A 139 -5.04 7.42 -12.06
CA VAL A 139 -4.36 6.15 -12.37
C VAL A 139 -3.39 5.69 -11.26
N PRO A 140 -2.53 6.55 -10.68
CA PRO A 140 -1.67 6.15 -9.57
C PRO A 140 -2.47 5.76 -8.32
N ILE A 141 -3.62 6.40 -8.07
CA ILE A 141 -4.55 6.05 -6.99
C ILE A 141 -5.09 4.63 -7.18
N ILE A 142 -5.56 4.31 -8.39
CA ILE A 142 -6.06 2.97 -8.74
C ILE A 142 -4.98 1.91 -8.47
N LYS A 143 -3.76 2.16 -8.96
CA LYS A 143 -2.63 1.24 -8.76
C LYS A 143 -2.26 1.09 -7.28
N ALA A 144 -2.33 2.15 -6.49
CA ALA A 144 -2.07 2.12 -5.06
C ALA A 144 -3.11 1.24 -4.34
N LEU A 145 -4.41 1.43 -4.62
CA LEU A 145 -5.49 0.63 -4.04
C LEU A 145 -5.39 -0.85 -4.43
N GLN A 146 -5.06 -1.15 -5.69
CA GLN A 146 -4.82 -2.52 -6.16
C GLN A 146 -3.62 -3.20 -5.48
N ARG A 147 -2.64 -2.42 -5.02
CA ARG A 147 -1.49 -2.90 -4.23
C ARG A 147 -1.78 -3.01 -2.73
N GLY A 148 -2.98 -2.63 -2.29
CA GLY A 148 -3.41 -2.72 -0.89
C GLY A 148 -3.18 -1.46 -0.06
N VAL A 149 -2.79 -0.31 -0.65
CA VAL A 149 -2.74 0.97 0.07
C VAL A 149 -4.12 1.29 0.64
N ARG A 150 -4.18 1.69 1.92
CA ARG A 150 -5.41 1.99 2.68
C ARG A 150 -5.59 3.47 3.02
N VAL A 151 -4.57 4.31 2.82
CA VAL A 151 -4.70 5.77 2.94
C VAL A 151 -4.32 6.43 1.62
N VAL A 152 -5.23 7.21 1.07
CA VAL A 152 -5.05 7.97 -0.18
C VAL A 152 -5.12 9.45 0.13
N GLU A 153 -4.07 10.17 -0.23
CA GLU A 153 -3.99 11.63 -0.09
C GLU A 153 -4.45 12.36 -1.34
N LEU A 154 -5.27 13.39 -1.15
CA LEU A 154 -5.75 14.31 -2.19
C LEU A 154 -5.60 15.76 -1.72
N ASP A 155 -4.83 16.54 -2.48
CA ASP A 155 -4.64 17.97 -2.22
C ASP A 155 -5.65 18.75 -3.05
N ILE A 156 -6.65 19.32 -2.38
CA ILE A 156 -7.81 19.91 -3.05
C ILE A 156 -7.68 21.43 -3.13
N TRP A 157 -7.79 21.94 -4.37
CA TRP A 157 -7.65 23.34 -4.70
C TRP A 157 -8.82 23.82 -5.59
N PRO A 158 -9.20 25.10 -5.51
CA PRO A 158 -10.14 25.68 -6.48
C PRO A 158 -9.58 25.58 -7.89
N ASN A 159 -10.43 25.26 -8.86
CA ASN A 159 -10.09 25.39 -10.28
C ASN A 159 -9.89 26.88 -10.67
N SER A 160 -9.46 27.14 -11.90
CA SER A 160 -9.15 28.51 -12.37
C SER A 160 -10.36 29.46 -12.31
N THR A 161 -11.58 28.94 -12.52
CA THR A 161 -12.85 29.68 -12.46
C THR A 161 -13.42 29.79 -11.04
N LYS A 162 -12.82 29.10 -10.05
CA LYS A 162 -13.23 29.06 -8.63
C LYS A 162 -14.66 28.56 -8.40
N ASP A 163 -15.21 27.78 -9.32
CA ASP A 163 -16.53 27.18 -9.25
C ASP A 163 -16.47 25.65 -9.11
N ASP A 164 -15.28 25.04 -9.22
CA ASP A 164 -15.04 23.62 -9.01
C ASP A 164 -13.70 23.31 -8.35
N VAL A 165 -13.44 22.03 -8.11
CA VAL A 165 -12.28 21.54 -7.35
C VAL A 165 -11.41 20.60 -8.17
N HIS A 166 -10.11 20.90 -8.16
CA HIS A 166 -9.06 20.07 -8.72
C HIS A 166 -8.19 19.47 -7.63
N VAL A 167 -7.50 18.38 -7.99
CA VAL A 167 -6.42 17.78 -7.20
C VAL A 167 -5.10 18.06 -7.89
N LEU A 168 -4.16 18.68 -7.17
CA LEU A 168 -2.81 18.97 -7.62
C LEU A 168 -1.88 19.32 -6.45
N HIS A 169 -0.57 19.26 -6.70
CA HIS A 169 0.41 19.73 -5.73
C HIS A 169 0.54 21.25 -5.81
N GLY A 170 0.12 21.93 -4.74
CA GLY A 170 0.04 23.38 -4.68
C GLY A 170 1.38 24.07 -4.92
N ARG A 171 1.35 25.25 -5.55
CA ARG A 171 2.53 26.09 -5.83
C ARG A 171 3.60 25.39 -6.70
N THR A 172 3.21 24.40 -7.50
CA THR A 172 4.09 23.71 -8.45
C THR A 172 3.56 23.79 -9.88
N LEU A 173 4.25 23.15 -10.83
CA LEU A 173 3.88 23.07 -12.24
C LEU A 173 3.13 21.76 -12.57
N THR A 174 2.65 21.01 -11.57
CA THR A 174 1.90 19.78 -11.82
C THR A 174 0.56 20.10 -12.50
N THR A 175 0.19 19.32 -13.52
CA THR A 175 -1.10 19.52 -14.20
C THR A 175 -2.23 18.88 -13.38
N PRO A 176 -3.36 19.57 -13.16
CA PRO A 176 -4.39 19.11 -12.25
C PRO A 176 -5.26 17.98 -12.81
N VAL A 177 -5.95 17.27 -11.91
CA VAL A 177 -7.04 16.33 -12.24
C VAL A 177 -8.33 16.73 -11.50
N GLU A 178 -9.49 16.51 -12.10
CA GLU A 178 -10.77 16.78 -11.44
C GLU A 178 -10.98 15.90 -10.20
N LEU A 179 -11.39 16.48 -9.07
CA LEU A 179 -11.63 15.74 -7.83
C LEU A 179 -12.63 14.59 -8.02
N ILE A 180 -13.73 14.85 -8.74
CA ILE A 180 -14.77 13.85 -8.97
C ILE A 180 -14.24 12.60 -9.70
N LYS A 181 -13.21 12.75 -10.53
CA LYS A 181 -12.57 11.63 -11.21
C LYS A 181 -11.83 10.75 -10.19
N CYS A 182 -11.03 11.36 -9.31
CA CYS A 182 -10.35 10.66 -8.21
C CYS A 182 -11.34 9.94 -7.29
N LEU A 183 -12.43 10.60 -6.87
CA LEU A 183 -13.43 10.01 -5.98
C LEU A 183 -14.14 8.79 -6.62
N LYS A 184 -14.47 8.86 -7.91
CA LYS A 184 -15.05 7.73 -8.65
C LYS A 184 -14.10 6.53 -8.72
N SER A 185 -12.84 6.78 -9.05
CA SER A 185 -11.81 5.72 -9.11
C SER A 185 -11.55 5.11 -7.73
N ILE A 186 -11.58 5.91 -6.66
CA ILE A 186 -11.51 5.38 -5.29
C ILE A 186 -12.73 4.50 -4.99
N LYS A 187 -13.95 4.94 -5.31
CA LYS A 187 -15.16 4.14 -5.07
C LYS A 187 -15.10 2.76 -5.74
N GLU A 188 -14.60 2.71 -6.97
CA GLU A 188 -14.52 1.47 -7.75
C GLU A 188 -13.45 0.50 -7.22
N HIS A 189 -12.32 1.03 -6.73
CA HIS A 189 -11.16 0.23 -6.39
C HIS A 189 -10.82 0.14 -4.90
N ALA A 190 -11.53 0.87 -4.02
CA ALA A 190 -11.23 0.95 -2.59
C ALA A 190 -11.03 -0.42 -1.95
N PHE A 191 -11.85 -1.40 -2.34
CA PHE A 191 -11.88 -2.73 -1.73
C PHE A 191 -11.43 -3.85 -2.66
N SER A 192 -10.73 -3.55 -3.77
CA SER A 192 -10.31 -4.57 -4.74
C SER A 192 -9.25 -5.53 -4.21
N ALA A 193 -8.36 -5.04 -3.33
CA ALA A 193 -7.27 -5.83 -2.75
C ALA A 193 -7.53 -6.24 -1.29
N SER A 194 -8.44 -5.56 -0.58
CA SER A 194 -8.70 -5.77 0.84
C SER A 194 -10.09 -5.26 1.24
N PRO A 195 -10.83 -5.95 2.12
CA PRO A 195 -12.15 -5.50 2.58
C PRO A 195 -12.06 -4.41 3.66
N TYR A 196 -10.87 -4.16 4.23
CA TYR A 196 -10.66 -3.21 5.32
C TYR A 196 -10.77 -1.75 4.86
N PRO A 197 -11.05 -0.81 5.79
CA PRO A 197 -11.37 0.57 5.45
C PRO A 197 -10.31 1.27 4.61
N VAL A 198 -10.77 2.22 3.80
CA VAL A 198 -9.92 3.19 3.10
C VAL A 198 -10.12 4.56 3.72
N VAL A 199 -9.03 5.24 4.07
CA VAL A 199 -9.03 6.63 4.53
C VAL A 199 -8.62 7.51 3.35
N ILE A 200 -9.39 8.56 3.11
CA ILE A 200 -9.02 9.65 2.19
C ILE A 200 -8.59 10.82 3.06
N THR A 201 -7.30 11.19 2.97
CA THR A 201 -6.78 12.40 3.60
C THR A 201 -6.93 13.57 2.64
N LEU A 202 -7.63 14.62 3.07
CA LEU A 202 -7.83 15.83 2.26
C LEU A 202 -6.94 16.96 2.79
N GLU A 203 -5.97 17.38 1.99
CA GLU A 203 -5.25 18.63 2.21
C GLU A 203 -6.09 19.78 1.62
N ASP A 204 -6.82 20.47 2.49
CA ASP A 204 -7.87 21.40 2.11
C ASP A 204 -7.37 22.85 1.94
N HIS A 205 -7.46 23.37 0.71
CA HIS A 205 -7.16 24.77 0.34
C HIS A 205 -8.39 25.52 -0.22
N LEU A 206 -9.59 25.07 0.14
CA LEU A 206 -10.85 25.55 -0.42
C LEU A 206 -11.49 26.68 0.39
N THR A 207 -12.41 27.40 -0.26
CA THR A 207 -13.35 28.30 0.43
C THR A 207 -14.52 27.50 1.03
N PRO A 208 -15.27 28.06 2.01
CA PRO A 208 -16.41 27.36 2.61
C PRO A 208 -17.46 26.86 1.60
N ASP A 209 -17.75 27.63 0.54
CA ASP A 209 -18.70 27.21 -0.50
C ASP A 209 -18.20 25.98 -1.28
N LEU A 210 -16.90 25.95 -1.59
CA LEU A 210 -16.28 24.80 -2.26
C LEU A 210 -16.14 23.61 -1.31
N GLN A 211 -15.88 23.82 -0.02
CA GLN A 211 -15.92 22.76 0.99
C GLN A 211 -17.32 22.10 1.06
N ALA A 212 -18.38 22.91 1.07
CA ALA A 212 -19.75 22.40 1.01
C ALA A 212 -20.02 21.58 -0.26
N LYS A 213 -19.50 22.07 -1.41
CA LYS A 213 -19.56 21.34 -2.69
C LYS A 213 -18.81 20.00 -2.61
N VAL A 214 -17.62 19.96 -2.03
CA VAL A 214 -16.84 18.72 -1.84
C VAL A 214 -17.57 17.76 -0.90
N ALA A 215 -18.12 18.23 0.22
CA ALA A 215 -18.90 17.40 1.13
C ALA A 215 -20.10 16.75 0.41
N GLN A 216 -20.78 17.51 -0.46
CA GLN A 216 -21.85 16.98 -1.31
C GLN A 216 -21.32 15.92 -2.30
N MET A 217 -20.21 16.20 -3.00
CA MET A 217 -19.60 15.25 -3.94
C MET A 217 -19.20 13.94 -3.27
N VAL A 218 -18.54 14.02 -2.10
CA VAL A 218 -18.11 12.87 -1.29
C VAL A 218 -19.33 12.05 -0.84
N THR A 219 -20.35 12.72 -0.29
CA THR A 219 -21.59 12.07 0.18
C THR A 219 -22.32 11.37 -0.96
N GLN A 220 -22.47 12.02 -2.11
CA GLN A 220 -23.14 11.44 -3.29
C GLN A 220 -22.34 10.29 -3.91
N THR A 221 -21.01 10.42 -3.95
CA THR A 221 -20.15 9.41 -4.57
C THR A 221 -20.12 8.14 -3.73
N PHE A 222 -19.84 8.24 -2.44
CA PHE A 222 -19.64 7.06 -1.59
C PHE A 222 -20.94 6.55 -0.97
N GLY A 223 -21.94 7.41 -0.74
CA GLY A 223 -23.23 7.03 -0.18
C GLY A 223 -23.06 6.18 1.08
N LYS A 224 -23.58 4.96 1.06
CA LYS A 224 -23.47 4.03 2.19
C LYS A 224 -22.04 3.58 2.50
N MET A 225 -21.09 3.69 1.58
CA MET A 225 -19.68 3.37 1.86
C MET A 225 -19.05 4.41 2.80
N LEU A 226 -19.54 5.65 2.80
CA LEU A 226 -19.01 6.69 3.67
C LEU A 226 -19.29 6.35 5.13
N PHE A 227 -18.25 6.37 5.95
CA PHE A 227 -18.37 6.25 7.40
C PHE A 227 -18.73 7.60 7.99
N CYS A 228 -19.96 7.70 8.49
CA CYS A 228 -20.43 8.84 9.28
C CYS A 228 -20.73 8.32 10.69
N PRO A 229 -19.96 8.71 11.71
CA PRO A 229 -20.18 8.24 13.08
C PRO A 229 -21.42 8.91 13.71
N ASP A 230 -22.17 8.16 14.52
CA ASP A 230 -23.35 8.67 15.23
C ASP A 230 -22.98 9.62 16.39
N SER A 231 -21.73 9.59 16.85
CA SER A 231 -21.20 10.41 17.93
C SER A 231 -19.83 10.97 17.57
N GLU A 232 -19.58 12.22 17.96
CA GLU A 232 -18.31 12.91 17.74
C GLU A 232 -17.22 12.52 18.76
N CYS A 233 -17.57 11.81 19.84
CA CYS A 233 -16.62 11.47 20.91
C CYS A 233 -16.34 9.97 20.96
N PHE A 234 -15.23 9.56 20.37
CA PHE A 234 -14.69 8.21 20.50
C PHE A 234 -13.75 8.13 21.68
N LYS A 235 -14.04 7.24 22.64
CA LYS A 235 -13.04 6.84 23.65
C LYS A 235 -11.91 6.03 23.02
N GLU A 236 -12.24 5.24 22.00
CA GLU A 236 -11.32 4.42 21.20
C GLU A 236 -11.79 4.43 19.74
N LEU A 237 -10.83 4.36 18.80
CA LEU A 237 -11.16 4.29 17.37
C LEU A 237 -11.89 2.98 17.02
N PRO A 238 -12.85 3.01 16.07
CA PRO A 238 -13.50 1.79 15.61
C PRO A 238 -12.48 0.78 15.03
N THR A 239 -12.82 -0.49 15.11
CA THR A 239 -11.92 -1.58 14.68
C THR A 239 -11.94 -1.75 13.16
N PRO A 240 -10.86 -2.29 12.55
CA PRO A 240 -10.86 -2.64 11.13
C PRO A 240 -12.05 -3.53 10.73
N GLU A 241 -12.42 -4.52 11.56
CA GLU A 241 -13.58 -5.38 11.33
C GLU A 241 -14.90 -4.60 11.23
N LYS A 242 -15.16 -3.67 12.15
CA LYS A 242 -16.39 -2.86 12.14
C LYS A 242 -16.44 -1.91 10.95
N LEU A 243 -15.26 -1.53 10.42
CA LEU A 243 -15.09 -0.59 9.33
C LEU A 243 -14.92 -1.25 7.95
N LYS A 244 -15.13 -2.57 7.83
CA LYS A 244 -15.08 -3.24 6.53
C LYS A 244 -15.99 -2.57 5.51
N TYR A 245 -15.46 -2.38 4.31
CA TYR A 245 -16.13 -1.72 3.18
C TYR A 245 -16.54 -0.26 3.44
N ARG A 246 -15.90 0.40 4.40
CA ARG A 246 -16.12 1.81 4.70
C ARG A 246 -14.99 2.71 4.19
N ILE A 247 -15.38 3.93 3.82
CA ILE A 247 -14.51 5.02 3.42
C ILE A 247 -14.57 6.09 4.50
N ILE A 248 -13.43 6.51 5.01
CA ILE A 248 -13.29 7.52 6.06
C ILE A 248 -12.67 8.76 5.44
N ILE A 249 -13.19 9.94 5.78
CA ILE A 249 -12.60 11.21 5.40
C ILE A 249 -11.81 11.73 6.59
N SER A 250 -10.52 11.99 6.37
CA SER A 250 -9.64 12.63 7.34
C SER A 250 -9.24 13.99 6.79
N THR A 251 -9.57 15.06 7.51
CA THR A 251 -9.18 16.42 7.14
C THR A 251 -8.95 17.26 8.39
N LYS A 252 -8.35 18.44 8.23
CA LYS A 252 -8.17 19.37 9.35
C LYS A 252 -9.55 19.79 9.87
N PRO A 253 -9.77 19.81 11.20
CA PRO A 253 -11.04 20.28 11.74
C PRO A 253 -11.27 21.75 11.37
N PRO A 254 -12.53 22.16 11.17
CA PRO A 254 -12.89 23.56 10.91
C PRO A 254 -12.35 24.48 12.02
N LYS A 255 -12.05 25.74 11.69
CA LYS A 255 -11.56 26.71 12.68
C LYS A 255 -12.59 26.94 13.79
N GLU A 256 -13.87 26.95 13.43
CA GLU A 256 -15.00 27.10 14.35
C GLU A 256 -15.08 25.94 15.36
N TYR A 257 -14.72 24.71 14.93
CA TYR A 257 -14.61 23.56 15.83
C TYR A 257 -13.48 23.74 16.84
N LEU A 258 -12.31 24.21 16.38
CA LEU A 258 -11.17 24.49 17.24
C LEU A 258 -11.45 25.63 18.23
N GLU A 259 -12.19 26.66 17.81
CA GLU A 259 -12.64 27.75 18.67
C GLU A 259 -13.66 27.28 19.71
N ALA A 260 -14.61 26.42 19.32
CA ALA A 260 -15.58 25.82 20.23
C ALA A 260 -14.91 24.87 21.24
N GLU A 261 -13.96 24.05 20.82
CA GLU A 261 -13.13 23.24 21.74
C GLU A 261 -12.28 24.11 22.66
N GLY A 262 -11.63 25.16 22.13
CA GLY A 262 -10.85 26.10 22.91
C GLY A 262 -11.69 26.78 23.99
N ASN A 263 -12.94 27.13 23.67
CA ASN A 263 -13.88 27.69 24.64
C ASN A 263 -14.37 26.65 25.66
N LYS A 264 -14.61 25.40 25.27
CA LYS A 264 -14.92 24.30 26.20
C LYS A 264 -13.74 23.99 27.14
N ARG A 265 -12.50 24.00 26.64
CA ARG A 265 -11.29 23.81 27.45
C ARG A 265 -11.05 24.98 28.40
N LYS A 266 -11.30 26.24 27.98
CA LYS A 266 -11.26 27.41 28.87
C LYS A 266 -12.33 27.37 29.96
N MET A 267 -13.53 26.90 29.65
CA MET A 267 -14.59 26.71 30.65
C MET A 267 -14.22 25.61 31.67
N ASN A 268 -13.61 24.50 31.23
CA ASN A 268 -13.15 23.44 32.11
C ASN A 268 -11.89 23.80 32.92
N ASN A 269 -10.97 24.62 32.37
CA ASN A 269 -9.78 25.12 33.07
C ASN A 269 -10.07 26.29 34.03
N SER A 270 -11.30 26.83 34.06
CA SER A 270 -11.73 27.71 35.16
C SER A 270 -11.85 26.97 36.51
N HIS A 271 -11.74 25.63 36.51
CA HIS A 271 -11.79 24.81 37.72
C HIS A 271 -10.51 24.05 38.06
N ASN A 272 -9.39 24.20 37.33
CA ASN A 272 -8.09 23.70 37.77
C ASN A 272 -6.93 24.48 37.17
N VAL A 273 -5.99 24.86 38.03
CA VAL A 273 -4.81 25.67 37.73
C VAL A 273 -3.74 24.84 37.02
N LYS A 274 -3.29 25.37 35.86
CA LYS A 274 -2.01 25.22 35.13
C LYS A 274 -1.29 23.87 35.18
N GLU A 275 -1.21 23.23 34.00
CA GLU A 275 0.02 22.63 33.51
C GLU A 275 0.23 23.02 32.04
N SER A 276 1.50 23.30 31.71
CA SER A 276 1.99 23.75 30.42
C SER A 276 2.37 22.52 29.61
N ASP A 277 1.89 22.41 28.37
CA ASP A 277 2.43 21.45 27.41
C ASP A 277 2.70 22.16 26.08
N ASP A 278 3.94 22.03 25.62
CA ASP A 278 4.48 22.57 24.39
C ASP A 278 3.96 21.76 23.18
N ASP A 279 3.32 22.45 22.23
CA ASP A 279 2.94 21.88 20.93
C ASP A 279 4.19 21.67 20.06
N VAL A 280 4.60 20.41 19.89
CA VAL A 280 5.62 19.99 18.90
C VAL A 280 4.92 19.44 17.67
N TRP A 281 4.64 20.31 16.70
CA TRP A 281 4.51 19.92 15.29
C TRP A 281 5.00 21.04 14.38
N GLY A 282 6.19 20.83 13.80
CA GLY A 282 6.67 21.41 12.54
C GLY A 282 6.50 22.91 12.32
N LYS A 283 7.40 23.74 12.86
CA LYS A 283 7.69 25.07 12.29
C LYS A 283 8.76 24.91 11.21
N GLU A 284 8.38 25.10 9.96
CA GLU A 284 9.34 25.42 8.89
C GLU A 284 9.96 26.79 9.16
N SER A 285 11.28 26.83 9.23
CA SER A 285 12.06 28.05 9.34
C SER A 285 12.06 28.77 7.98
N ALA A 286 11.25 29.82 7.87
CA ALA A 286 11.46 30.86 6.87
C ALA A 286 12.44 31.87 7.47
N GLU A 287 13.71 31.83 7.05
CA GLU A 287 14.65 32.96 7.12
C GLU A 287 15.98 32.57 6.45
N LEU A 288 16.18 33.05 5.22
CA LEU A 288 17.50 33.30 4.66
C LEU A 288 17.49 34.74 4.16
N THR A 289 17.83 35.65 5.05
CA THR A 289 18.25 37.00 4.71
C THR A 289 19.58 36.91 3.96
N VAL A 290 19.62 37.59 2.82
CA VAL A 290 20.81 37.77 2.00
C VAL A 290 21.70 38.78 2.71
N ASP A 291 22.82 38.33 3.27
CA ASP A 291 23.92 39.21 3.63
C ASP A 291 25.02 39.11 2.56
N GLN A 292 25.19 40.21 1.85
CA GLN A 292 26.39 40.54 1.09
C GLN A 292 27.50 40.85 2.09
N GLU A 293 28.66 40.24 1.95
CA GLU A 293 29.92 40.90 2.30
C GLU A 293 31.05 40.38 1.41
N ASP A 294 31.77 41.35 0.86
CA ASP A 294 32.95 41.24 0.02
C ASP A 294 34.06 40.43 0.70
N ASP A 295 34.77 39.59 -0.06
CA ASP A 295 36.20 39.44 0.20
C ASP A 295 37.01 39.17 -1.07
N LYS A 296 37.87 40.15 -1.36
CA LYS A 296 38.96 40.11 -2.33
C LYS A 296 39.98 39.07 -1.91
N VAL A 297 40.29 38.11 -2.77
CA VAL A 297 41.60 37.45 -2.75
C VAL A 297 42.23 37.50 -4.14
N ARG A 298 43.31 38.26 -4.20
CA ARG A 298 44.34 38.28 -5.24
C ARG A 298 44.93 36.88 -5.43
N LEU A 299 45.07 36.44 -6.67
CA LEU A 299 46.12 35.52 -7.10
C LEU A 299 46.68 36.02 -8.44
N GLU A 300 47.84 36.67 -8.36
CA GLU A 300 48.74 36.93 -9.48
C GLU A 300 49.62 35.69 -9.69
N THR A 301 49.73 35.28 -10.96
CA THR A 301 50.88 34.72 -11.69
C THR A 301 51.87 33.80 -10.95
N GLU A 302 51.96 32.54 -11.38
CA GLU A 302 52.96 31.99 -12.33
C GLU A 302 52.49 30.64 -12.88
#